data_AF-A0A925R6M9-F1
#
_entry.id   AF-A0A925R6M9-F1
#
_cell.length_a   1.000
_cell.length_b   1.000
_cell.length_c   1.000
_cell.angle_alpha   90.00
_cell.angle_beta   90.00
_cell.angle_gamma   90.00
#
_symmetry.space_group_name_H-M   'P 1'
#
loop_
_entity.id
_entity.type
_entity.pdbx_description
1 polymer ?
#
loop_
_entity_poly.entity_id
_entity_poly.type
_entity_poly.pdbx_seq_one_letter_code
_entity_poly.pdbx_strand_id
1 'polypeptide(L)'
;VSIPNNFDFSFSKNSFKKGDMIPENYFDCRRTTGAPPITTTFTKPMDQTMYQVSYNQEITVNTMGHQIFSADLVRDFEEIINAVKSVPTDGSIQGSLQSDLLGDYFDGMMTKIDKHIDAFVKEESTVGSKINRLELTINRLNDDKVNFTDLMSENEDVDMTEAIISLKAQEVVYNASLASSSMLMQKSLMDFLR
;
A
#
# COMPACT_ATOMS: atom_id res chain seq x y z
N VAL A 1 45.87 3.06 -3.44
CA VAL A 1 45.50 3.31 -2.03
C VAL A 1 44.07 2.83 -1.86
N SER A 2 43.82 1.83 -1.01
CA SER A 2 42.46 1.36 -0.75
C SER A 2 41.69 2.47 -0.06
N ILE A 3 40.68 3.02 -0.73
CA ILE A 3 39.75 3.97 -0.10
C ILE A 3 38.94 3.14 0.93
N PRO A 4 38.90 3.53 2.21
CA PRO A 4 38.08 2.82 3.18
C PRO A 4 36.61 2.87 2.74
N ASN A 5 35.96 1.70 2.69
CA ASN A 5 34.56 1.55 2.24
C ASN A 5 33.53 2.04 3.27
N ASN A 6 33.97 2.34 4.51
CA ASN A 6 33.10 2.86 5.56
C ASN A 6 33.70 4.15 6.13
N PHE A 7 32.89 5.21 6.13
CA PHE A 7 33.19 6.48 6.79
C PHE A 7 32.29 6.60 8.02
N ASP A 8 32.89 6.77 9.20
CA ASP A 8 32.17 7.04 10.44
C ASP A 8 32.33 8.51 10.82
N PHE A 9 31.21 9.17 11.10
CA PHE A 9 31.19 10.56 11.57
C PHE A 9 30.73 10.61 13.02
N SER A 10 31.42 11.40 13.84
CA SER A 10 31.01 11.68 15.22
C SER A 10 30.84 13.18 15.42
N PHE A 11 29.79 13.56 16.14
CA PHE A 11 29.54 14.94 16.53
C PHE A 11 28.96 14.98 17.95
N SER A 12 29.14 16.12 18.61
CA SER A 12 28.58 16.37 19.94
C SER A 12 27.56 17.51 19.84
N LYS A 13 26.36 17.29 20.40
CA LYS A 13 25.28 18.28 20.41
C LYS A 13 24.51 18.21 21.72
N ASN A 14 24.22 19.37 22.30
CA ASN A 14 23.50 19.47 23.56
C ASN A 14 21.99 19.15 23.39
N SER A 15 21.40 19.56 22.27
CA SER A 15 20.01 19.25 21.90
C SER A 15 19.75 19.52 20.42
N PHE A 16 18.80 18.78 19.82
CA PHE A 16 18.30 19.05 18.47
C PHE A 16 17.21 20.13 18.53
N LYS A 17 17.37 21.17 17.72
CA LYS A 17 16.38 22.25 17.52
C LYS A 17 15.41 21.85 16.41
N LYS A 18 14.26 22.53 16.37
CA LYS A 18 13.31 22.41 15.26
C LYS A 18 14.01 22.76 13.95
N GLY A 19 14.01 21.83 13.00
CA GLY A 19 14.68 21.97 11.70
C GLY A 19 16.02 21.23 11.60
N ASP A 20 16.61 20.79 12.72
CA ASP A 20 17.81 19.97 12.67
C ASP A 20 17.48 18.55 12.15
N MET A 21 18.34 18.01 11.29
CA MET A 21 18.29 16.59 10.95
C MET A 21 18.64 15.74 12.16
N ILE A 22 17.72 14.83 12.51
CA ILE A 22 17.92 13.82 13.56
C ILE A 22 18.53 12.58 12.89
N PRO A 23 19.79 12.21 13.19
CA PRO A 23 20.48 11.11 12.50
C PRO A 23 19.76 9.76 12.64
N GLU A 24 19.08 9.55 13.76
CA GLU A 24 18.33 8.34 14.10
C GLU A 24 17.27 7.99 13.03
N ASN A 25 16.77 8.99 12.27
CA ASN A 25 15.78 8.79 11.22
C ASN A 25 16.37 8.37 9.86
N TYR A 26 17.67 8.58 9.65
CA TYR A 26 18.31 8.46 8.34
C TYR A 26 19.46 7.45 8.31
N PHE A 27 20.08 7.16 9.46
CA PHE A 27 21.30 6.35 9.56
C PHE A 27 21.27 5.43 10.77
N ASP A 28 21.98 4.31 10.65
CA ASP A 28 22.35 3.50 11.81
C ASP A 28 23.38 4.29 12.63
N CYS A 29 23.04 4.63 13.87
CA CYS A 29 23.84 5.54 14.67
C CYS A 29 23.92 5.13 16.15
N ARG A 30 24.95 5.61 16.84
CA ARG A 30 25.15 5.39 18.27
C ARG A 30 25.16 6.73 18.99
N ARG A 31 24.30 6.89 19.98
CA ARG A 31 24.25 8.09 20.82
C ARG A 31 24.84 7.75 22.19
N THR A 32 25.84 8.52 22.61
CA THR A 32 26.42 8.39 23.96
C THR A 32 26.05 9.61 24.80
N THR A 33 25.41 9.41 25.94
CA THR A 33 25.03 10.49 26.87
C THR A 33 25.37 10.19 28.32
N GLY A 34 25.63 11.24 29.11
CA GLY A 34 25.85 11.15 30.55
C GLY A 34 27.32 10.94 30.97
N ALA A 35 27.56 11.10 32.27
CA ALA A 35 28.76 10.70 32.97
C ALA A 35 28.32 9.89 34.21
N PRO A 36 28.40 8.55 34.19
CA PRO A 36 29.08 7.68 33.23
C PRO A 36 28.42 7.60 31.84
N PRO A 37 29.19 7.29 30.77
CA PRO A 37 28.69 7.26 29.41
C PRO A 37 27.72 6.10 29.18
N ILE A 38 26.48 6.44 28.83
CA ILE A 38 25.44 5.48 28.40
C ILE A 38 25.37 5.54 26.88
N THR A 39 25.61 4.41 26.21
CA THR A 39 25.51 4.31 24.75
C THR A 39 24.22 3.61 24.35
N THR A 40 23.42 4.26 23.50
CA THR A 40 22.22 3.71 22.87
C THR A 40 22.47 3.55 21.38
N THR A 41 22.19 2.37 20.84
CA THR A 41 22.27 2.09 19.40
C THR A 41 20.91 2.28 18.77
N PHE A 42 20.86 3.02 17.67
CA PHE A 42 19.70 3.21 16.83
C PHE A 42 19.95 2.53 15.49
N THR A 43 19.00 1.71 15.10
CA THR A 43 18.92 1.18 13.73
C THR A 43 17.85 1.98 13.01
N LYS A 44 18.14 2.36 11.76
CA LYS A 44 17.23 3.14 10.94
C LYS A 44 15.85 2.45 10.90
N PRO A 45 14.75 3.16 11.21
CA PRO A 45 13.44 2.55 11.26
C PRO A 45 13.00 2.03 9.88
N MET A 46 12.44 0.82 9.86
CA MET A 46 11.84 0.16 8.69
C MET A 46 10.37 -0.18 8.96
N ASP A 47 9.59 0.80 9.43
CA ASP A 47 8.18 0.64 9.82
C ASP A 47 7.23 0.44 8.63
N GLN A 48 7.43 -0.66 7.89
CA GLN A 48 6.63 -1.02 6.73
C GLN A 48 5.25 -1.53 7.16
N THR A 49 4.21 -0.90 6.65
CA THR A 49 2.81 -1.30 6.84
C THR A 49 2.38 -2.12 5.64
N MET A 50 2.12 -3.41 5.86
CA MET A 50 1.71 -4.36 4.83
C MET A 50 0.25 -4.75 5.01
N TYR A 51 -0.49 -4.81 3.90
CA TYR A 51 -1.86 -5.29 3.86
C TYR A 51 -1.97 -6.49 2.92
N GLN A 52 -2.69 -7.52 3.37
CA GLN A 52 -3.09 -8.62 2.51
C GLN A 52 -4.24 -8.16 1.61
N VAL A 53 -4.04 -8.25 0.30
CA VAL A 53 -4.99 -7.77 -0.72
C VAL A 53 -5.64 -8.90 -1.51
N SER A 54 -5.04 -10.10 -1.49
CA SER A 54 -5.59 -11.32 -2.08
C SER A 54 -5.05 -12.56 -1.35
N TYR A 55 -5.43 -13.75 -1.80
CA TYR A 55 -4.93 -15.00 -1.25
C TYR A 55 -3.41 -15.08 -1.39
N ASN A 56 -2.70 -15.09 -0.26
CA ASN A 56 -1.24 -15.14 -0.19
C ASN A 56 -0.51 -13.99 -0.92
N GLN A 57 -1.16 -12.82 -1.04
CA GLN A 57 -0.55 -11.62 -1.63
C GLN A 57 -0.65 -10.43 -0.68
N GLU A 58 0.51 -9.89 -0.32
CA GLU A 58 0.65 -8.68 0.49
C GLU A 58 1.20 -7.51 -0.34
N ILE A 59 0.85 -6.30 0.05
CA ILE A 59 1.35 -5.04 -0.51
C ILE A 59 1.73 -4.10 0.64
N THR A 60 2.94 -3.57 0.59
CA THR A 60 3.35 -2.43 1.44
C THR A 60 2.71 -1.14 0.92
N VAL A 61 1.95 -0.45 1.77
CA VAL A 61 1.16 0.73 1.39
C VAL A 61 1.83 2.05 1.75
N ASN A 62 2.75 2.06 2.71
CA ASN A 62 3.47 3.27 3.08
C ASN A 62 4.84 3.34 2.41
N THR A 63 5.26 4.57 2.16
CA THR A 63 6.64 4.93 1.83
C THR A 63 7.24 5.63 3.04
N MET A 64 8.51 5.34 3.35
CA MET A 64 9.19 5.99 4.47
C MET A 64 9.58 7.42 4.11
N GLY A 65 9.46 8.33 5.07
CA GLY A 65 9.90 9.72 4.89
C GLY A 65 11.35 9.83 4.43
N HIS A 66 12.26 9.00 4.98
CA HIS A 66 13.67 9.00 4.60
C HIS A 66 13.96 8.46 3.18
N GLN A 67 13.00 7.79 2.53
CA GLN A 67 13.13 7.36 1.13
C GLN A 67 12.88 8.51 0.17
N ILE A 68 12.02 9.46 0.55
CA ILE A 68 11.69 10.65 -0.25
C ILE A 68 12.57 11.83 0.16
N PHE A 69 12.61 12.13 1.46
CA PHE A 69 13.39 13.21 2.04
C PHE A 69 14.70 12.63 2.55
N SER A 70 15.69 12.46 1.67
CA SER A 70 17.00 11.96 2.07
C SER A 70 17.79 13.02 2.85
N ALA A 71 18.76 12.59 3.67
CA ALA A 71 19.68 13.52 4.33
C ALA A 71 20.49 14.35 3.32
N ASP A 72 20.78 13.78 2.15
CA ASP A 72 21.46 14.46 1.06
C ASP A 72 20.62 15.63 0.51
N LEU A 73 19.31 15.42 0.35
CA LEU A 73 18.36 16.44 -0.10
C LEU A 73 18.35 17.63 0.86
N VAL A 74 18.22 17.38 2.15
CA VAL A 74 18.16 18.47 3.13
C VAL A 74 19.49 19.23 3.18
N ARG A 75 20.63 18.53 3.09
CA ARG A 75 21.95 19.16 3.04
C ARG A 75 22.12 20.02 1.80
N ASP A 76 21.73 19.52 0.63
CA ASP A 76 21.84 20.28 -0.62
C ASP A 76 20.90 21.50 -0.60
N PHE A 77 19.70 21.40 -0.03
CA PHE A 77 18.83 22.55 0.21
C PHE A 77 19.44 23.59 1.15
N GLU A 78 20.07 23.16 2.25
CA GLU A 78 20.79 24.08 3.15
C GLU A 78 21.95 24.77 2.44
N GLU A 79 22.69 24.04 1.60
CA GLU A 79 23.75 24.60 0.77
C GLU A 79 23.20 25.69 -0.15
N ILE A 80 22.10 25.42 -0.85
CA ILE A 80 21.42 26.38 -1.73
C ILE A 80 20.95 27.61 -0.95
N ILE A 81 20.30 27.41 0.20
CA ILE A 81 19.83 28.52 1.04
C ILE A 81 21.00 29.40 1.48
N ASN A 82 22.11 28.80 1.89
CA ASN A 82 23.29 29.54 2.32
C ASN A 82 23.96 30.28 1.16
N ALA A 83 23.99 29.68 -0.03
CA ALA A 83 24.51 30.32 -1.23
C ALA A 83 23.65 31.49 -1.70
N VAL A 84 22.32 31.37 -1.68
CA VAL A 84 21.42 32.49 -2.01
C VAL A 84 21.60 33.63 -1.01
N LYS A 85 21.83 33.33 0.26
CA LYS A 85 22.10 34.34 1.29
C LYS A 85 23.47 35.01 1.17
N SER A 86 24.45 34.36 0.55
CA SER A 86 25.79 34.93 0.38
C SER A 86 25.89 35.88 -0.82
N VAL A 87 24.90 35.90 -1.71
CA VAL A 87 24.80 36.87 -2.81
C VAL A 87 24.50 38.26 -2.23
N PRO A 88 25.38 39.27 -2.43
CA PRO A 88 25.16 40.62 -1.91
C PRO A 88 23.91 41.27 -2.52
N THR A 89 23.04 41.82 -1.68
CA THR A 89 21.81 42.53 -2.11
C THR A 89 22.08 43.82 -2.90
N ASP A 90 23.33 44.31 -2.87
CA ASP A 90 23.74 45.59 -3.47
C ASP A 90 24.11 45.48 -4.98
N GLY A 91 23.92 44.32 -5.61
CA GLY A 91 24.11 44.14 -7.06
C GLY A 91 25.57 44.25 -7.53
N SER A 92 26.54 44.42 -6.62
CA SER A 92 27.96 44.48 -6.91
C SER A 92 28.56 43.08 -7.08
N ILE A 93 28.10 42.34 -8.09
CA ILE A 93 28.84 41.19 -8.61
C ILE A 93 30.06 41.77 -9.35
N GLN A 94 31.16 41.97 -8.63
CA GLN A 94 32.39 42.50 -9.22
C GLN A 94 33.02 41.47 -10.16
N GLY A 95 32.82 41.66 -11.46
CA GLY A 95 33.59 41.02 -12.53
C GLY A 95 32.91 39.81 -13.19
N SER A 96 33.13 39.64 -14.50
CA SER A 96 32.60 38.53 -15.30
C SER A 96 33.06 37.16 -14.78
N LEU A 97 34.30 37.03 -14.28
CA LEU A 97 34.80 35.79 -13.67
C LEU A 97 34.04 35.42 -12.38
N GLN A 98 33.57 36.40 -11.60
CA GLN A 98 32.78 36.17 -10.39
C GLN A 98 31.35 35.73 -10.75
N SER A 99 30.80 36.29 -11.84
CA SER A 99 29.50 35.88 -12.39
C SER A 99 29.53 34.47 -12.97
N ASP A 100 30.60 34.09 -13.68
CA ASP A 100 30.74 32.75 -14.26
C ASP A 100 30.93 31.69 -13.16
N LEU A 101 31.77 31.96 -12.14
CA LEU A 101 31.92 31.07 -10.99
C LEU A 101 30.62 30.90 -10.19
N LEU A 102 29.81 31.97 -10.08
CA LEU A 102 28.51 31.90 -9.43
C LEU A 102 27.49 31.14 -10.30
N GLY A 103 27.55 31.32 -11.63
CA GLY A 103 26.77 30.57 -12.60
C GLY A 103 27.04 29.07 -12.53
N ASP A 104 28.31 28.66 -12.60
CA ASP A 104 28.74 27.26 -12.48
C ASP A 104 28.32 26.65 -11.14
N TYR A 105 28.37 27.44 -10.06
CA TYR A 105 27.94 26.99 -8.75
C TYR A 105 26.43 26.70 -8.69
N PHE A 106 25.60 27.62 -9.21
CA PHE A 106 24.16 27.40 -9.30
C PHE A 106 23.78 26.29 -10.29
N ASP A 107 24.54 26.09 -11.36
CA ASP A 107 24.36 24.99 -12.30
C ASP A 107 24.63 23.63 -11.63
N GLY A 108 25.71 23.55 -10.83
CA GLY A 108 26.00 22.38 -10.01
C GLY A 108 24.90 22.08 -8.98
N MET A 109 24.31 23.12 -8.39
CA MET A 109 23.16 22.99 -7.50
C MET A 109 21.89 22.55 -8.21
N MET A 110 21.63 23.07 -9.42
CA MET A 110 20.50 22.65 -10.25
C MET A 110 20.62 21.16 -10.58
N THR A 111 21.82 20.72 -10.96
CA THR A 111 22.11 19.31 -11.21
C THR A 111 21.85 18.42 -9.98
N LYS A 112 22.12 18.91 -8.77
CA LYS A 112 21.78 18.20 -7.53
C LYS A 112 20.27 18.14 -7.32
N ILE A 113 19.54 19.24 -7.54
CA ILE A 113 18.07 19.27 -7.47
C ILE A 113 17.47 18.29 -8.47
N ASP A 114 17.96 18.24 -9.71
CA ASP A 114 17.47 17.32 -10.73
C ASP A 114 17.60 15.86 -10.28
N LYS A 115 18.71 15.49 -9.63
CA LYS A 115 18.87 14.14 -9.04
C LYS A 115 17.86 13.86 -7.93
N HIS A 116 17.54 14.86 -7.11
CA HIS A 116 16.52 14.73 -6.06
C HIS A 116 15.11 14.62 -6.66
N ILE A 117 14.83 15.33 -7.75
CA ILE A 117 13.59 15.20 -8.52
C ILE A 117 13.49 13.80 -9.12
N ASP A 118 14.55 13.28 -9.73
CA ASP A 118 14.58 11.91 -10.28
C ASP A 118 14.31 10.86 -9.19
N ALA A 119 14.87 11.04 -8.00
CA ALA A 119 14.62 10.17 -6.85
C ALA A 119 13.14 10.22 -6.41
N PHE A 120 12.55 11.42 -6.39
CA PHE A 120 11.13 11.60 -6.10
C PHE A 120 10.24 10.92 -7.16
N VAL A 121 10.52 11.15 -8.44
CA VAL A 121 9.77 10.56 -9.57
C VAL A 121 9.86 9.04 -9.56
N LYS A 122 11.01 8.48 -9.16
CA LYS A 122 11.17 7.02 -8.99
C LYS A 122 10.28 6.46 -7.89
N GLU A 123 10.19 7.15 -6.76
CA GLU A 123 9.31 6.74 -5.66
C GLU A 123 7.84 6.90 -6.06
N GLU A 124 7.48 7.99 -6.72
CA GLU A 124 6.14 8.20 -7.29
C GLU A 124 5.76 7.10 -8.28
N SER A 125 6.69 6.71 -9.17
CA SER A 125 6.48 5.59 -10.10
C SER A 125 6.26 4.27 -9.37
N THR A 126 6.97 4.06 -8.25
CA THR A 126 6.79 2.88 -7.39
C THR A 126 5.40 2.88 -6.76
N VAL A 127 4.92 4.03 -6.26
CA VAL A 127 3.55 4.20 -5.76
C VAL A 127 2.53 3.96 -6.88
N GLY A 128 2.74 4.52 -8.07
CA GLY A 128 1.88 4.31 -9.24
C GLY A 128 1.75 2.84 -9.62
N SER A 129 2.87 2.09 -9.60
CA SER A 129 2.84 0.64 -9.85
C SER A 129 2.01 -0.13 -8.81
N LYS A 130 2.08 0.27 -7.54
CA LYS A 130 1.26 -0.30 -6.46
C LYS A 130 -0.21 0.02 -6.66
N ILE A 131 -0.55 1.24 -7.06
CA ILE A 131 -1.93 1.65 -7.38
C ILE A 131 -2.48 0.78 -8.51
N ASN A 132 -1.74 0.62 -9.61
CA ASN A 132 -2.17 -0.24 -10.71
C ASN A 132 -2.40 -1.70 -10.25
N ARG A 133 -1.49 -2.25 -9.45
CA ARG A 133 -1.67 -3.59 -8.87
C ARG A 133 -2.91 -3.68 -7.97
N LEU A 134 -3.18 -2.66 -7.17
CA LEU A 134 -4.38 -2.59 -6.33
C LEU A 134 -5.65 -2.52 -7.19
N GLU A 135 -5.66 -1.71 -8.25
CA GLU A 135 -6.79 -1.61 -9.18
C GLU A 135 -7.08 -2.94 -9.89
N LEU A 136 -6.05 -3.62 -10.38
CA LEU A 136 -6.19 -4.97 -10.95
C LEU A 136 -6.73 -5.98 -9.93
N THR A 137 -6.34 -5.85 -8.66
CA THR A 137 -6.83 -6.71 -7.59
C THR A 137 -8.30 -6.42 -7.28
N ILE A 138 -8.70 -5.14 -7.25
CA ILE A 138 -10.10 -4.73 -7.07
C ILE A 138 -10.98 -5.28 -8.20
N ASN A 139 -10.53 -5.16 -9.46
CA ASN A 139 -11.28 -5.69 -10.60
C ASN A 139 -11.47 -7.20 -10.50
N ARG A 140 -10.40 -7.95 -10.20
CA ARG A 140 -10.50 -9.41 -9.96
C ARG A 140 -11.45 -9.76 -8.82
N LEU A 141 -11.38 -9.04 -7.69
CA LEU A 141 -12.27 -9.29 -6.56
C LEU A 141 -13.73 -8.99 -6.88
N ASN A 142 -14.01 -8.01 -7.74
CA ASN A 142 -15.36 -7.74 -8.22
C ASN A 142 -15.86 -8.85 -9.15
N ASP A 143 -15.02 -9.32 -10.08
CA ASP A 143 -15.35 -10.44 -10.97
C ASP A 143 -15.59 -11.72 -10.16
N ASP A 144 -14.71 -12.03 -9.21
CA ASP A 144 -14.86 -13.15 -8.28
C ASP A 144 -16.14 -13.04 -7.47
N LYS A 145 -16.50 -11.83 -7.01
CA LYS A 145 -17.75 -11.60 -6.29
C LYS A 145 -18.98 -11.92 -7.15
N VAL A 146 -18.99 -11.49 -8.41
CA VAL A 146 -20.09 -11.82 -9.34
C VAL A 146 -20.14 -13.32 -9.57
N ASN A 147 -19.01 -13.94 -9.92
CA ASN A 147 -18.93 -15.38 -10.15
C ASN A 147 -19.38 -16.21 -8.94
N PHE A 148 -18.97 -15.85 -7.72
CA PHE A 148 -19.42 -16.55 -6.51
C PHE A 148 -20.89 -16.29 -6.19
N THR A 149 -21.42 -15.11 -6.52
CA THR A 149 -22.85 -14.83 -6.38
C THR A 149 -23.66 -15.68 -7.36
N ASP A 150 -23.19 -15.79 -8.61
CA ASP A 150 -23.82 -16.61 -9.64
C ASP A 150 -23.76 -18.10 -9.28
N LEU A 151 -22.63 -18.61 -8.81
CA LEU A 151 -22.49 -19.99 -8.32
C LEU A 151 -23.36 -20.27 -7.09
N MET A 152 -23.47 -19.30 -6.18
CA MET A 152 -24.35 -19.42 -5.02
C MET A 152 -25.82 -19.42 -5.46
N SER A 153 -26.20 -18.56 -6.43
CA SER A 153 -27.54 -18.59 -7.04
C SER A 153 -27.79 -19.92 -7.72
N GLU A 154 -26.89 -20.44 -8.56
CA GLU A 154 -27.05 -21.73 -9.24
C GLU A 154 -27.18 -22.90 -8.26
N ASN A 155 -26.49 -22.85 -7.12
CA ASN A 155 -26.54 -23.89 -6.10
C ASN A 155 -27.73 -23.75 -5.13
N GLU A 156 -28.22 -22.55 -4.86
CA GLU A 156 -29.36 -22.28 -3.96
C GLU A 156 -30.70 -22.11 -4.68
N ASP A 157 -30.69 -21.80 -5.97
CA ASP A 157 -31.86 -21.87 -6.84
C ASP A 157 -32.26 -23.34 -6.92
N VAL A 158 -33.15 -23.74 -6.00
CA VAL A 158 -34.02 -24.90 -6.20
C VAL A 158 -34.56 -24.73 -7.61
N ASP A 159 -34.33 -25.71 -8.49
CA ASP A 159 -35.01 -25.73 -9.77
C ASP A 159 -36.51 -25.74 -9.45
N MET A 160 -37.12 -24.55 -9.43
CA MET A 160 -38.50 -24.37 -9.00
C MET A 160 -39.40 -25.20 -9.92
N THR A 161 -38.96 -25.44 -11.16
CA THR A 161 -39.60 -26.37 -12.09
C THR A 161 -39.61 -27.79 -11.53
N GLU A 162 -38.47 -28.33 -11.09
CA GLU A 162 -38.39 -29.68 -10.52
C GLU A 162 -39.10 -29.80 -9.16
N ALA A 163 -39.03 -28.78 -8.31
CA ALA A 163 -39.77 -28.73 -7.05
C ALA A 163 -41.30 -28.65 -7.28
N ILE A 164 -41.76 -27.84 -8.24
CA ILE A 164 -43.18 -27.76 -8.63
C ILE A 164 -43.63 -29.07 -9.27
N ILE A 165 -42.84 -29.70 -10.14
CA ILE A 165 -43.15 -31.00 -10.75
C ILE A 165 -43.27 -32.05 -9.65
N SER A 166 -42.33 -32.10 -8.71
CA SER A 166 -42.35 -33.04 -7.57
C SER A 166 -43.56 -32.80 -6.67
N LEU A 167 -43.89 -31.55 -6.36
CA LEU A 167 -45.07 -31.19 -5.58
C LEU A 167 -46.36 -31.58 -6.32
N LYS A 168 -46.46 -31.30 -7.62
CA LYS A 168 -47.61 -31.66 -8.45
C LYS A 168 -47.76 -33.18 -8.59
N ALA A 169 -46.65 -33.90 -8.71
CA ALA A 169 -46.66 -35.37 -8.71
C ALA A 169 -47.17 -35.91 -7.36
N GLN A 170 -46.70 -35.36 -6.23
CA GLN A 170 -47.20 -35.71 -4.91
C GLN A 170 -48.68 -35.37 -4.72
N GLU A 171 -49.14 -34.22 -5.22
CA GLU A 171 -50.55 -33.79 -5.19
C GLU A 171 -51.44 -34.76 -5.99
N VAL A 172 -51.01 -35.16 -7.19
CA VAL A 172 -51.72 -36.13 -8.02
C VAL A 172 -51.82 -37.49 -7.33
N VAL A 173 -50.70 -37.99 -6.77
CA VAL A 173 -50.68 -39.26 -6.03
C VAL A 173 -51.59 -39.19 -4.80
N TYR A 174 -51.55 -38.08 -4.06
CA TYR A 174 -52.40 -37.87 -2.89
C TYR A 174 -53.88 -37.88 -3.28
N ASN A 175 -54.27 -37.13 -4.31
CA ASN A 175 -55.65 -37.12 -4.80
C ASN A 175 -56.10 -38.49 -5.33
N ALA A 176 -55.22 -39.22 -6.02
CA ALA A 176 -55.51 -40.58 -6.48
C ALA A 176 -55.69 -41.56 -5.30
N SER A 177 -54.90 -41.43 -4.23
CA SER A 177 -55.03 -42.23 -3.01
C SER A 177 -56.33 -41.91 -2.25
N LEU A 178 -56.73 -40.64 -2.19
CA LEU A 178 -57.99 -40.20 -1.60
C LEU A 178 -59.20 -40.75 -2.38
N ALA A 179 -59.16 -40.64 -3.72
CA ALA A 179 -60.21 -41.17 -4.59
C ALA A 179 -60.33 -42.70 -4.47
N SER A 180 -59.20 -43.41 -4.46
CA SER A 180 -59.17 -44.86 -4.25
C SER A 180 -59.72 -45.26 -2.88
N SER A 181 -59.35 -44.51 -1.83
CA SER A 181 -59.89 -44.73 -0.47
C SER A 181 -61.39 -44.45 -0.38
N SER A 182 -61.88 -43.43 -1.07
CA SER A 182 -63.31 -43.12 -1.17
C SER A 182 -64.09 -44.22 -1.89
N MET A 183 -63.54 -44.76 -2.98
CA MET A 183 -64.13 -45.91 -3.69
C MET A 183 -64.15 -47.17 -2.83
N LEU A 184 -63.09 -47.44 -2.04
CA LEU A 184 -63.07 -48.53 -1.07
C LEU A 184 -64.15 -48.35 0.01
N MET A 185 -64.36 -47.13 0.51
CA MET A 185 -65.40 -46.85 1.49
C MET A 185 -66.82 -46.93 0.92
N GLN A 186 -67.02 -46.66 -0.37
CA GLN A 186 -68.31 -46.79 -1.04
C GLN A 186 -68.67 -48.23 -1.44
N LYS A 187 -67.68 -49.12 -1.63
CA LYS A 187 -67.93 -50.55 -1.81
C LYS A 187 -68.43 -51.16 -0.50
N SER A 188 -69.75 -51.25 -0.35
CA SER A 188 -70.37 -51.93 0.79
C SER A 188 -70.18 -53.45 0.68
N LEU A 189 -70.13 -54.13 1.82
CA LEU A 189 -70.08 -55.60 1.96
C LEU A 189 -71.14 -56.36 1.11
N MET A 190 -72.21 -55.69 0.64
CA MET A 190 -73.21 -56.27 -0.25
C MET A 190 -72.73 -56.55 -1.68
N ASP A 191 -71.67 -55.89 -2.15
CA ASP A 191 -71.12 -56.11 -3.49
C ASP A 191 -70.23 -57.38 -3.57
N PHE A 192 -69.90 -57.96 -2.41
CA PHE A 192 -69.09 -59.19 -2.27
C PHE A 192 -69.95 -60.47 -2.11
N LEU A 193 -71.28 -60.34 -2.00
CA LEU A 193 -72.23 -61.45 -1.76
C LEU A 193 -73.12 -61.75 -2.98
N ARG A 194 -72.55 -61.69 -4.19
CA ARG A 194 -73.19 -62.18 -5.43
C ARG A 194 -72.42 -63.34 -6.03
#